data_AF-A0AA90I3P8-F1
#
_entry.id   AF-A0AA90I3P8-F1
#
_cell.length_a   1.000
_cell.length_b   1.000
_cell.length_c   1.000
_cell.angle_alpha   90.00
_cell.angle_beta   90.00
_cell.angle_gamma   90.00
#
_symmetry.space_group_name_H-M   'P 1'
#
loop_
_entity.id
_entity.type
_entity.pdbx_description
1 polymer ?
#
loop_
_entity_poly.entity_id
_entity_poly.type
_entity_poly.pdbx_seq_one_letter_code
_entity_poly.pdbx_strand_id
1 'polypeptide(L)'
;MSSLPNTHEVLLRNAHLLNGRVAVLGLSDPGLLPQCPSAGLVMTEHAGVFKALAPHTDWQQCFGYDTGGLQSSSFDTVIVFLPKARAELNVRLAMAQFLGCSGASLVMIGEKKEGIAGGSKQFLQSVPDGMKIDSARHCQVWSGTNSQPKGVFALEDYLEWTPVSCAGVEVSVAGLPGVFSEGELDGGTRLLLENLAEKPLSGEKVLDFACGAGVIGSWLQCYRRAAGDEPGVVDGVDVQAQAVACAKATYERAGAQGEIHAEDGLAGLKGRWQAVVTNPPFHSGVKTDTSMTEQFIRQVAKHLVPGGELRLVANSFLPYEALLQRFIGPVQTLAQDKRFTVYRAFQRVPR
;
A
#
# COMPACT_ATOMS: atom_id res chain seq x y z
N MET A 1 20.79 6.09 16.87
CA MET A 1 20.23 4.91 16.16
C MET A 1 18.83 4.71 16.73
N SER A 2 17.78 4.77 15.90
CA SER A 2 16.44 4.39 16.35
C SER A 2 16.47 2.94 16.80
N SER A 3 15.78 2.61 17.89
CA SER A 3 15.56 1.22 18.27
C SER A 3 14.72 0.53 17.19
N LEU A 4 15.09 -0.69 16.82
CA LEU A 4 14.31 -1.51 15.90
C LEU A 4 12.88 -1.75 16.43
N PRO A 5 11.91 -2.05 15.55
CA PRO A 5 10.60 -2.51 15.98
C PRO A 5 10.69 -3.73 16.91
N ASN A 6 9.74 -3.86 17.85
CA ASN A 6 9.72 -4.96 18.81
C ASN A 6 9.78 -6.34 18.14
N THR A 7 9.08 -6.51 17.01
CA THR A 7 9.09 -7.76 16.23
C THR A 7 10.48 -8.12 15.71
N HIS A 8 11.26 -7.12 15.29
CA HIS A 8 12.61 -7.29 14.76
C HIS A 8 13.58 -7.62 15.90
N GLU A 9 13.48 -6.94 17.05
CA GLU A 9 14.27 -7.28 18.24
C GLU A 9 13.97 -8.70 18.76
N VAL A 10 12.70 -9.12 18.71
CA VAL A 10 12.28 -10.48 19.11
C VAL A 10 12.81 -11.53 18.14
N LEU A 11 12.89 -11.23 16.84
CA LEU A 11 13.56 -12.11 15.88
C LEU A 11 15.04 -12.28 16.22
N LEU A 12 15.76 -11.19 16.49
CA LEU A 12 17.19 -11.24 16.83
C LEU A 12 17.45 -12.01 18.14
N ARG A 13 16.56 -11.89 19.13
CA ARG A 13 16.59 -12.73 20.34
C ARG A 13 16.44 -14.23 20.01
N ASN A 14 15.74 -14.55 18.93
CA ASN A 14 15.52 -15.91 18.45
C ASN A 14 16.37 -16.22 17.20
N ALA A 15 17.54 -15.59 17.04
CA ALA A 15 18.40 -15.77 15.87
C ALA A 15 18.87 -17.23 15.64
N HIS A 16 18.83 -18.08 16.67
CA HIS A 16 19.07 -19.52 16.55
C HIS A 16 18.07 -20.24 15.62
N LEU A 17 16.91 -19.62 15.32
CA LEU A 17 15.96 -20.12 14.34
C LEU A 17 16.40 -19.85 12.89
N LEU A 18 17.33 -18.91 12.66
CA LEU A 18 17.77 -18.48 11.34
C LEU A 18 18.88 -19.40 10.82
N ASN A 19 18.48 -20.51 10.17
CA ASN A 19 19.41 -21.52 9.67
C ASN A 19 19.38 -21.60 8.14
N GLY A 20 20.54 -21.87 7.54
CA GLY A 20 20.68 -22.03 6.09
C GLY A 20 20.38 -20.75 5.31
N ARG A 21 19.71 -20.91 4.17
CA ARG A 21 19.22 -19.80 3.34
C ARG A 21 17.94 -19.23 3.94
N VAL A 22 17.93 -17.93 4.22
CA VAL A 22 16.83 -17.24 4.91
C VAL A 22 16.03 -16.37 3.94
N ALA A 23 14.71 -16.43 4.01
CA ALA A 23 13.82 -15.44 3.41
C ALA A 23 13.08 -14.66 4.51
N VAL A 24 13.01 -13.34 4.40
CA VAL A 24 12.32 -12.46 5.34
C VAL A 24 11.17 -11.76 4.63
N LEU A 25 9.93 -12.09 5.01
CA LEU A 25 8.71 -11.56 4.41
C LEU A 25 8.02 -10.55 5.34
N GLY A 26 7.65 -9.39 4.79
CA GLY A 26 6.99 -8.33 5.55
C GLY A 26 7.95 -7.47 6.37
N LEU A 27 9.17 -7.26 5.88
CA LEU A 27 10.15 -6.40 6.56
C LEU A 27 9.63 -4.97 6.67
N SER A 28 9.73 -4.37 7.86
CA SER A 28 9.35 -2.96 8.09
C SER A 28 10.53 -2.04 8.44
N ASP A 29 11.69 -2.59 8.84
CA ASP A 29 12.91 -1.81 9.11
C ASP A 29 14.17 -2.54 8.57
N PRO A 30 14.86 -1.99 7.55
CA PRO A 30 16.10 -2.56 7.00
C PRO A 30 17.25 -2.71 7.99
N GLY A 31 17.23 -2.01 9.12
CA GLY A 31 18.25 -2.11 10.16
C GLY A 31 18.37 -3.52 10.78
N LEU A 32 17.41 -4.41 10.52
CA LEU A 32 17.50 -5.83 10.87
C LEU A 32 18.54 -6.58 10.03
N LEU A 33 18.68 -6.26 8.74
CA LEU A 33 19.44 -7.10 7.80
C LEU A 33 20.92 -7.26 8.16
N PRO A 34 21.65 -6.23 8.59
CA PRO A 34 23.06 -6.38 9.03
C PRO A 34 23.24 -7.23 10.29
N GLN A 35 22.16 -7.53 11.01
CA GLN A 35 22.17 -8.30 12.26
C GLN A 35 21.75 -9.76 12.05
N CYS A 36 21.30 -10.13 10.84
CA CYS A 36 21.01 -11.51 10.47
C CYS A 36 22.30 -12.32 10.24
N PRO A 37 22.31 -13.62 10.56
CA PRO A 37 23.52 -14.45 10.46
C PRO A 37 23.94 -14.76 9.02
N SER A 38 23.00 -14.77 8.08
CA SER A 38 23.24 -14.99 6.65
C SER A 38 22.31 -14.10 5.83
N ALA A 39 22.79 -13.72 4.63
CA ALA A 39 21.97 -13.04 3.64
C ALA A 39 21.09 -14.04 2.88
N GLY A 40 20.01 -13.54 2.30
CA GLY A 40 19.10 -14.32 1.46
C GLY A 40 18.09 -13.43 0.77
N LEU A 41 16.80 -13.73 0.89
CA LEU A 41 15.74 -12.92 0.32
C LEU A 41 15.12 -11.99 1.37
N VAL A 42 14.86 -10.75 0.99
CA VAL A 42 14.04 -9.83 1.77
C VAL A 42 12.90 -9.31 0.92
N MET A 43 11.70 -9.31 1.49
CA MET A 43 10.48 -8.84 0.87
C MET A 43 9.82 -7.79 1.76
N THR A 44 9.44 -6.67 1.15
CA THR A 44 8.65 -5.63 1.79
C THR A 44 7.61 -5.10 0.81
N GLU A 45 6.43 -4.82 1.32
CA GLU A 45 5.30 -4.28 0.59
C GLU A 45 5.33 -2.74 0.55
N HIS A 46 6.20 -2.10 1.33
CA HIS A 46 6.23 -0.65 1.49
C HIS A 46 7.34 -0.01 0.64
N ALA A 47 6.98 0.86 -0.30
CA ALA A 47 7.92 1.45 -1.26
C ALA A 47 9.08 2.21 -0.58
N GLY A 48 8.80 2.94 0.50
CA GLY A 48 9.83 3.63 1.28
C GLY A 48 10.84 2.68 1.93
N VAL A 49 10.37 1.54 2.46
CA VAL A 49 11.24 0.51 3.06
C VAL A 49 12.05 -0.16 1.94
N PHE A 50 11.40 -0.48 0.82
CA PHE A 50 12.05 -1.09 -0.34
C PHE A 50 13.20 -0.22 -0.87
N LYS A 51 12.99 1.09 -0.99
CA LYS A 51 14.06 2.04 -1.37
C LYS A 51 15.20 2.06 -0.38
N ALA A 52 14.90 1.98 0.92
CA ALA A 52 15.91 1.91 1.97
C ALA A 52 16.70 0.59 1.96
N LEU A 53 16.29 -0.42 1.19
CA LEU A 53 17.07 -1.64 0.97
C LEU A 53 18.25 -1.46 0.02
N ALA A 54 18.31 -0.39 -0.77
CA ALA A 54 19.35 -0.19 -1.79
C ALA A 54 20.81 -0.42 -1.31
N PRO A 55 21.20 -0.05 -0.07
CA PRO A 55 22.55 -0.33 0.43
C PRO A 55 22.84 -1.82 0.75
N HIS A 56 21.81 -2.67 0.85
CA HIS A 56 21.90 -4.08 1.24
C HIS A 56 21.98 -4.99 0.01
N THR A 57 23.02 -4.82 -0.80
CA THR A 57 23.20 -5.54 -2.09
C THR A 57 23.41 -7.04 -1.96
N ASP A 58 23.80 -7.51 -0.78
CA ASP A 58 24.02 -8.94 -0.50
C ASP A 58 22.69 -9.70 -0.35
N TRP A 59 21.59 -8.98 -0.18
CA TRP A 59 20.25 -9.54 -0.13
C TRP A 59 19.58 -9.44 -1.49
N GLN A 60 18.92 -10.51 -1.92
CA GLN A 60 17.94 -10.42 -2.99
C GLN A 60 16.74 -9.64 -2.47
N GLN A 61 16.35 -8.58 -3.16
CA GLN A 61 15.31 -7.65 -2.72
C GLN A 61 14.05 -7.85 -3.55
N CYS A 62 12.90 -7.99 -2.89
CA CYS A 62 11.61 -8.16 -3.52
C CYS A 62 10.63 -7.07 -3.05
N PHE A 63 9.97 -6.41 -3.99
CA PHE A 63 8.92 -5.43 -3.70
C PHE A 63 7.55 -6.09 -3.82
N GLY A 64 6.86 -6.22 -2.69
CA GLY A 64 5.59 -6.93 -2.62
C GLY A 64 5.72 -8.41 -2.99
N TYR A 65 4.71 -8.92 -3.67
CA TYR A 65 4.62 -10.33 -4.06
C TYR A 65 5.04 -10.59 -5.51
N ASP A 66 5.80 -9.66 -6.11
CA ASP A 66 6.38 -9.87 -7.43
C ASP A 66 7.40 -11.01 -7.35
N THR A 67 7.05 -12.16 -7.94
CA THR A 67 7.94 -13.29 -7.88
C THR A 67 9.16 -13.09 -8.76
N GLY A 68 9.16 -12.23 -9.78
CA GLY A 68 10.37 -11.84 -10.53
C GLY A 68 11.29 -12.98 -11.00
N GLY A 69 10.76 -14.21 -11.16
CA GLY A 69 11.56 -15.42 -11.45
C GLY A 69 12.14 -16.16 -10.23
N LEU A 70 11.68 -15.88 -9.02
CA LEU A 70 11.97 -16.61 -7.79
C LEU A 70 11.63 -18.09 -7.97
N GLN A 71 12.57 -18.95 -7.61
CA GLN A 71 12.37 -20.39 -7.68
C GLN A 71 11.71 -20.92 -6.41
N SER A 72 10.74 -21.81 -6.57
CA SER A 72 10.14 -22.52 -5.44
C SER A 72 11.18 -23.33 -4.68
N SER A 73 10.92 -23.57 -3.39
CA SER A 73 11.74 -24.45 -2.54
C SER A 73 13.22 -24.05 -2.43
N SER A 74 13.49 -22.75 -2.34
CA SER A 74 14.85 -22.18 -2.31
C SER A 74 15.37 -21.79 -0.94
N PHE A 75 14.57 -21.87 0.13
CA PHE A 75 14.95 -21.37 1.46
C PHE A 75 14.75 -22.41 2.55
N ASP A 76 15.70 -22.50 3.47
CA ASP A 76 15.69 -23.43 4.61
C ASP A 76 14.93 -22.84 5.80
N THR A 77 14.89 -21.51 5.90
CA THR A 77 14.10 -20.76 6.88
C THR A 77 13.36 -19.62 6.20
N VAL A 78 12.04 -19.50 6.46
CA VAL A 78 11.24 -18.37 5.98
C VAL A 78 10.56 -17.68 7.15
N ILE A 79 10.89 -16.40 7.33
CA ILE A 79 10.32 -15.52 8.35
C ILE A 79 9.13 -14.79 7.77
N VAL A 80 8.01 -14.83 8.49
CA VAL A 80 6.76 -14.16 8.16
C VAL A 80 6.45 -13.17 9.28
N PHE A 81 6.72 -11.89 9.04
CA PHE A 81 6.16 -10.87 9.92
C PHE A 81 4.65 -10.80 9.71
N LEU A 82 3.89 -10.70 10.79
CA LEU A 82 2.44 -10.66 10.77
C LEU A 82 1.95 -9.35 10.08
N PRO A 83 1.10 -9.42 9.04
CA PRO A 83 0.46 -8.23 8.50
C PRO A 83 -0.66 -7.76 9.43
N LYS A 84 -1.04 -6.48 9.29
CA LYS A 84 -2.19 -5.93 10.04
C LYS A 84 -3.50 -6.58 9.60
N ALA A 85 -3.65 -6.89 8.32
CA ALA A 85 -4.86 -7.51 7.77
C ALA A 85 -4.75 -9.04 7.82
N ARG A 86 -5.79 -9.69 8.37
CA ARG A 86 -5.83 -11.17 8.47
C ARG A 86 -5.79 -11.87 7.12
N ALA A 87 -6.50 -11.33 6.13
CA ALA A 87 -6.56 -11.93 4.80
C ALA A 87 -5.19 -11.86 4.08
N GLU A 88 -4.41 -10.80 4.33
CA GLU A 88 -3.06 -10.64 3.79
C GLU A 88 -2.10 -11.71 4.32
N LEU A 89 -2.29 -12.17 5.56
CA LEU A 89 -1.49 -13.26 6.13
C LEU A 89 -1.58 -14.53 5.29
N ASN A 90 -2.74 -14.83 4.70
CA ASN A 90 -2.90 -16.04 3.86
C ASN A 90 -2.02 -15.96 2.60
N VAL A 91 -1.90 -14.78 2.00
CA VAL A 91 -1.02 -14.55 0.83
C VAL A 91 0.44 -14.69 1.25
N ARG A 92 0.83 -14.08 2.37
CA ARG A 92 2.20 -14.17 2.89
C ARG A 92 2.61 -15.58 3.30
N LEU A 93 1.71 -16.36 3.89
CA LEU A 93 1.94 -17.76 4.21
C LEU A 93 2.05 -18.64 2.96
N ALA A 94 1.23 -18.37 1.93
CA ALA A 94 1.37 -19.07 0.65
C ALA A 94 2.71 -18.78 -0.03
N MET A 95 3.16 -17.52 -0.01
CA MET A 95 4.49 -17.15 -0.48
C MET A 95 5.59 -17.84 0.35
N ALA A 96 5.42 -17.93 1.67
CA ALA A 96 6.36 -18.64 2.53
C ALA A 96 6.45 -20.15 2.22
N GLN A 97 5.32 -20.81 1.98
CA GLN A 97 5.28 -22.22 1.56
C GLN A 97 5.86 -22.44 0.16
N PHE A 98 5.72 -21.47 -0.75
CA PHE A 98 6.32 -21.50 -2.07
C PHE A 98 7.85 -21.38 -2.01
N LEU A 99 8.35 -20.45 -1.20
CA LEU A 99 9.78 -20.19 -1.05
C LEU A 99 10.51 -21.27 -0.22
N GLY A 100 9.89 -21.79 0.83
CA GLY A 100 10.50 -22.78 1.71
C GLY A 100 10.66 -24.13 1.02
N CYS A 101 11.81 -24.79 1.18
CA CYS A 101 11.98 -26.18 0.77
C CYS A 101 11.11 -27.13 1.63
N SER A 102 10.97 -28.38 1.18
CA SER A 102 10.34 -29.42 2.02
C SER A 102 11.15 -29.59 3.31
N GLY A 103 10.49 -29.44 4.47
CA GLY A 103 11.18 -29.46 5.76
C GLY A 103 11.72 -28.11 6.24
N ALA A 104 11.58 -27.04 5.46
CA ALA A 104 12.02 -25.70 5.87
C ALA A 104 11.32 -25.24 7.15
N SER A 105 12.01 -24.45 7.97
CA SER A 105 11.42 -23.80 9.13
C SER A 105 10.60 -22.58 8.68
N LEU A 106 9.30 -22.60 8.95
CA LEU A 106 8.43 -21.44 8.77
C LEU A 106 8.24 -20.78 10.13
N VAL A 107 8.67 -19.53 10.26
CA VAL A 107 8.64 -18.77 11.52
C VAL A 107 7.75 -17.55 11.35
N MET A 108 6.69 -17.44 12.15
CA MET A 108 5.81 -16.28 12.17
C MET A 108 6.06 -15.44 13.42
N ILE A 109 6.17 -14.12 13.25
CA ILE A 109 6.41 -13.16 14.33
C ILE A 109 5.41 -12.01 14.22
N GLY A 110 4.78 -11.64 15.33
CA GLY A 110 3.93 -10.45 15.34
C GLY A 110 3.54 -9.99 16.73
N GLU A 111 3.04 -8.76 16.81
CA GLU A 111 2.62 -8.15 18.07
C GLU A 111 1.22 -8.59 18.50
N LYS A 112 0.99 -8.60 19.82
CA LYS A 112 -0.35 -8.82 20.40
C LYS A 112 -1.37 -7.79 19.91
N LYS A 113 -0.96 -6.52 19.79
CA LYS A 113 -1.82 -5.43 19.32
C LYS A 113 -2.16 -5.54 17.83
N GLU A 114 -1.36 -6.28 17.06
CA GLU A 114 -1.55 -6.53 15.63
C GLU A 114 -2.31 -7.83 15.37
N GLY A 115 -2.79 -8.50 16.44
CA GLY A 115 -3.69 -9.63 16.30
C GLY A 115 -3.00 -10.98 16.13
N ILE A 116 -1.74 -11.15 16.58
CA ILE A 116 -0.99 -12.42 16.52
C ILE A 116 -1.74 -13.62 17.13
N ALA A 117 -2.67 -13.38 18.07
CA ALA A 117 -3.52 -14.44 18.64
C ALA A 117 -4.52 -15.03 17.62
N GLY A 118 -5.00 -14.22 16.67
CA GLY A 118 -5.76 -14.67 15.52
C GLY A 118 -4.83 -15.22 14.44
N GLY A 119 -3.74 -14.51 14.17
CA GLY A 119 -2.71 -14.92 13.20
C GLY A 119 -2.13 -16.30 13.49
N SER A 120 -1.93 -16.68 14.76
CA SER A 120 -1.42 -18.00 15.12
C SER A 120 -2.39 -19.11 14.76
N LYS A 121 -3.71 -18.87 14.83
CA LYS A 121 -4.70 -19.86 14.40
C LYS A 121 -4.64 -20.07 12.88
N GLN A 122 -4.48 -19.00 12.11
CA GLN A 122 -4.28 -19.07 10.66
C GLN A 122 -2.95 -19.75 10.30
N PHE A 123 -1.87 -19.42 11.01
CA PHE A 123 -0.57 -20.06 10.84
C PHE A 123 -0.66 -21.57 11.04
N LEU A 124 -1.34 -22.03 12.10
CA LEU A 124 -1.53 -23.46 12.38
C LEU A 124 -2.39 -24.19 11.34
N GLN A 125 -3.21 -23.48 10.56
CA GLN A 125 -3.92 -24.08 9.43
C GLN A 125 -2.96 -24.37 8.26
N SER A 126 -1.98 -23.51 8.03
CA SER A 126 -0.94 -23.69 7.00
C SER A 126 0.24 -24.56 7.48
N VAL A 127 0.49 -24.60 8.79
CA VAL A 127 1.63 -25.25 9.45
C VAL A 127 1.14 -26.03 10.67
N PRO A 128 0.56 -27.24 10.48
CA PRO A 128 -0.15 -27.96 11.54
C PRO A 128 0.71 -28.41 12.73
N ASP A 129 2.01 -28.60 12.51
CA ASP A 129 2.99 -28.95 13.56
C ASP A 129 3.53 -27.70 14.29
N GLY A 130 3.04 -26.52 13.95
CA GLY A 130 3.50 -25.25 14.49
C GLY A 130 3.34 -25.17 16.01
N MET A 131 4.33 -24.57 16.66
CA MET A 131 4.35 -24.34 18.10
C MET A 131 4.83 -22.94 18.44
N LYS A 132 4.38 -22.42 19.57
CA LYS A 132 4.85 -21.14 20.10
C LYS A 132 6.23 -21.31 20.72
N ILE A 133 7.22 -20.62 20.18
CA ILE A 133 8.63 -20.68 20.59
C ILE A 133 8.93 -19.64 21.68
N ASP A 134 8.46 -18.41 21.50
CA ASP A 134 8.75 -17.30 22.42
C ASP A 134 7.56 -16.34 22.55
N SER A 135 7.57 -15.56 23.62
CA SER A 135 6.63 -14.47 23.87
C SER A 135 7.34 -13.38 24.68
N ALA A 136 7.93 -12.40 23.99
CA ALA A 136 8.66 -11.28 24.58
C ALA A 136 8.26 -9.95 23.90
N ARG A 137 8.47 -8.81 24.57
CA ARG A 137 8.23 -7.45 24.03
C ARG A 137 6.84 -7.28 23.37
N HIS A 138 5.80 -7.84 24.01
CA HIS A 138 4.42 -7.88 23.48
C HIS A 138 4.27 -8.60 22.12
N CYS A 139 5.25 -9.37 21.68
CA CYS A 139 5.22 -10.21 20.48
C CYS A 139 5.08 -11.69 20.84
N GLN A 140 4.73 -12.50 19.85
CA GLN A 140 4.87 -13.95 19.89
C GLN A 140 5.67 -14.43 18.69
N VAL A 141 6.42 -15.52 18.89
CA VAL A 141 7.12 -16.25 17.85
C VAL A 141 6.51 -17.64 17.75
N TRP A 142 6.09 -18.01 16.54
CA TRP A 142 5.58 -19.33 16.21
C TRP A 142 6.48 -19.94 15.15
N SER A 143 6.76 -21.24 15.27
CA SER A 143 7.59 -21.96 14.29
C SER A 143 7.02 -23.34 14.04
N GLY A 144 7.11 -23.81 12.80
CA GLY A 144 6.79 -25.17 12.40
C GLY A 144 7.44 -25.52 11.07
N THR A 145 7.06 -26.65 10.50
CA THR A 145 7.73 -27.21 9.33
C THR A 145 6.93 -26.98 8.07
N ASN A 146 7.60 -26.59 6.97
CA ASN A 146 7.00 -26.58 5.65
C ASN A 146 6.81 -28.03 5.14
N SER A 147 5.72 -28.66 5.57
CA SER A 147 5.35 -30.03 5.18
C SER A 147 4.63 -30.10 3.82
N GLN A 148 4.16 -28.96 3.31
CA GLN A 148 3.41 -28.85 2.05
C GLN A 148 3.94 -27.68 1.22
N PRO A 149 5.18 -27.77 0.69
CA PRO A 149 5.74 -26.73 -0.15
C PRO A 149 4.89 -26.54 -1.40
N LYS A 150 4.67 -25.27 -1.79
CA LYS A 150 3.93 -24.93 -3.02
C LYS A 150 4.88 -24.90 -4.21
N GLY A 151 4.49 -25.55 -5.31
CA GLY A 151 5.27 -25.53 -6.55
C GLY A 151 5.14 -24.23 -7.34
N VAL A 152 4.02 -23.52 -7.19
CA VAL A 152 3.70 -22.28 -7.90
C VAL A 152 3.09 -21.27 -6.93
N PHE A 153 3.40 -20.00 -7.14
CA PHE A 153 2.74 -18.86 -6.52
C PHE A 153 2.50 -17.80 -7.60
N ALA A 154 1.25 -17.40 -7.76
CA ALA A 154 0.83 -16.32 -8.64
C ALA A 154 -0.03 -15.36 -7.82
N LEU A 155 0.31 -14.06 -7.84
CA LEU A 155 -0.44 -13.06 -7.08
C LEU A 155 -1.86 -12.89 -7.64
N GLU A 156 -2.02 -13.15 -8.94
CA GLU A 156 -3.25 -13.06 -9.70
C GLU A 156 -4.32 -14.02 -9.17
N ASP A 157 -3.92 -15.17 -8.61
CA ASP A 157 -4.82 -16.14 -7.98
C ASP A 157 -5.52 -15.59 -6.73
N TYR A 158 -5.01 -14.48 -6.19
CA TYR A 158 -5.56 -13.80 -5.01
C TYR A 158 -6.34 -12.53 -5.37
N LEU A 159 -6.46 -12.19 -6.66
CA LEU A 159 -7.22 -11.02 -7.10
C LEU A 159 -8.72 -11.33 -7.10
N GLU A 160 -9.46 -10.51 -6.37
CA GLU A 160 -10.91 -10.45 -6.44
C GLU A 160 -11.34 -9.22 -7.24
N TRP A 161 -12.46 -9.33 -7.97
CA TRP A 161 -12.97 -8.22 -8.78
C TRP A 161 -14.31 -7.76 -8.26
N THR A 162 -14.41 -6.47 -7.96
CA THR A 162 -15.62 -5.83 -7.44
C THR A 162 -16.07 -4.74 -8.40
N PRO A 163 -17.32 -4.77 -8.90
CA PRO A 163 -17.86 -3.64 -9.64
C PRO A 163 -18.13 -2.47 -8.70
N VAL A 164 -17.69 -1.28 -9.09
CA VAL A 164 -17.94 -0.02 -8.40
C VAL A 164 -18.68 0.91 -9.35
N SER A 165 -19.84 1.41 -8.91
CA SER A 165 -20.65 2.35 -9.69
C SER A 165 -20.83 3.68 -8.97
N CYS A 166 -20.59 4.77 -9.69
CA CYS A 166 -20.81 6.13 -9.22
C CYS A 166 -21.09 7.08 -10.39
N ALA A 167 -22.11 7.94 -10.24
CA ALA A 167 -22.53 8.95 -11.22
C ALA A 167 -22.66 8.41 -12.66
N GLY A 168 -23.29 7.23 -12.81
CA GLY A 168 -23.56 6.61 -14.11
C GLY A 168 -22.37 5.89 -14.76
N VAL A 169 -21.23 5.81 -14.08
CA VAL A 169 -20.03 5.10 -14.54
C VAL A 169 -19.78 3.89 -13.65
N GLU A 170 -19.53 2.75 -14.27
CA GLU A 170 -19.13 1.51 -13.60
C GLU A 170 -17.68 1.15 -13.94
N VAL A 171 -16.90 0.76 -12.94
CA VAL A 171 -15.54 0.26 -13.08
C VAL A 171 -15.41 -1.07 -12.35
N SER A 172 -14.81 -2.07 -12.98
CA SER A 172 -14.41 -3.32 -12.33
C SER A 172 -13.06 -3.11 -11.65
N VAL A 173 -13.05 -3.13 -10.31
CA VAL A 173 -11.88 -2.83 -9.48
C VAL A 173 -11.27 -4.12 -8.97
N ALA A 174 -9.97 -4.27 -9.14
CA ALA A 174 -9.20 -5.38 -8.60
C ALA A 174 -8.92 -5.17 -7.10
N GLY A 175 -9.00 -6.24 -6.32
CA GLY A 175 -8.74 -6.23 -4.89
C GLY A 175 -7.83 -7.37 -4.49
N LEU A 176 -6.76 -7.02 -3.77
CA LEU A 176 -5.97 -7.96 -2.99
C LEU A 176 -6.33 -7.82 -1.51
N PRO A 177 -6.18 -8.89 -0.73
CA PRO A 177 -6.28 -8.83 0.72
C PRO A 177 -5.48 -7.65 1.32
N GLY A 178 -6.19 -6.73 2.00
CA GLY A 178 -5.59 -5.57 2.68
C GLY A 178 -5.59 -4.25 1.90
N VAL A 179 -5.98 -4.23 0.62
CA VAL A 179 -6.02 -3.01 -0.21
C VAL A 179 -7.45 -2.57 -0.51
N PHE A 180 -8.25 -3.51 -0.99
CA PHE A 180 -9.62 -3.28 -1.38
C PHE A 180 -10.39 -4.57 -1.14
N SER A 181 -11.05 -4.64 0.00
CA SER A 181 -11.89 -5.77 0.40
C SER A 181 -13.16 -5.20 0.98
N GLU A 182 -14.31 -5.79 0.63
CA GLU A 182 -15.66 -5.44 1.11
C GLU A 182 -16.51 -4.53 0.21
N GLY A 183 -16.48 -4.73 -1.12
CA GLY A 183 -17.67 -4.55 -1.98
C GLY A 183 -18.25 -3.13 -2.15
N GLU A 184 -17.84 -2.16 -1.36
CA GLU A 184 -18.46 -0.85 -1.25
C GLU A 184 -17.43 0.26 -1.42
N LEU A 185 -17.82 1.25 -2.23
CA LEU A 185 -17.06 2.47 -2.40
C LEU A 185 -17.03 3.25 -1.07
N ASP A 186 -15.82 3.55 -0.58
CA ASP A 186 -15.63 4.43 0.59
C ASP A 186 -16.46 5.71 0.44
N GLY A 187 -17.09 6.15 1.53
CA GLY A 187 -17.99 7.30 1.51
C GLY A 187 -17.31 8.60 1.08
N GLY A 188 -16.03 8.79 1.45
CA GLY A 188 -15.24 9.93 1.01
C GLY A 188 -14.96 9.85 -0.49
N THR A 189 -14.52 8.70 -0.99
CA THR A 189 -14.33 8.49 -2.44
C THR A 189 -15.64 8.71 -3.20
N ARG A 190 -16.77 8.20 -2.72
CA ARG A 190 -18.10 8.44 -3.34
C ARG A 190 -18.41 9.93 -3.46
N LEU A 191 -18.29 10.67 -2.37
CA LEU A 191 -18.54 12.12 -2.36
C LEU A 191 -17.61 12.86 -3.33
N LEU A 192 -16.36 12.42 -3.45
CA LEU A 192 -15.39 12.97 -4.40
C LEU A 192 -15.81 12.72 -5.85
N LEU A 193 -16.16 11.48 -6.21
CA LEU A 193 -16.56 11.12 -7.58
C LEU A 193 -17.86 11.82 -8.00
N GLU A 194 -18.86 11.89 -7.11
CA GLU A 194 -20.09 12.66 -7.36
C GLU A 194 -19.78 14.14 -7.62
N ASN A 195 -18.89 14.74 -6.83
CA ASN A 195 -18.46 16.12 -7.04
C ASN A 195 -17.64 16.33 -8.32
N LEU A 196 -16.83 15.34 -8.72
CA LEU A 196 -16.10 15.37 -9.98
C LEU A 196 -17.05 15.28 -11.19
N ALA A 197 -18.17 14.56 -11.07
CA ALA A 197 -19.19 14.53 -12.11
C ALA A 197 -19.95 15.86 -12.22
N GLU A 198 -20.28 16.50 -11.10
CA GLU A 198 -20.95 17.81 -11.10
C GLU A 198 -20.01 18.95 -11.52
N LYS A 199 -18.74 18.89 -11.09
CA LYS A 199 -17.71 19.90 -11.34
C LYS A 199 -16.46 19.23 -11.89
N PRO A 200 -16.43 18.92 -13.20
CA PRO A 200 -15.33 18.23 -13.86
C PRO A 200 -13.96 18.84 -13.57
N LEU A 201 -12.99 17.95 -13.40
CA LEU A 201 -11.60 18.31 -13.22
C LEU A 201 -11.02 18.85 -14.53
N SER A 202 -10.40 20.03 -14.48
CA SER A 202 -9.68 20.59 -15.62
C SER A 202 -8.31 19.93 -15.77
N GLY A 203 -7.87 19.72 -17.01
CA GLY A 203 -6.53 19.23 -17.33
C GLY A 203 -6.50 17.77 -17.78
N GLU A 204 -5.66 17.51 -18.76
CA GLU A 204 -5.47 16.20 -19.38
C GLU A 204 -4.45 15.36 -18.62
N LYS A 205 -3.49 15.96 -17.91
CA LYS A 205 -2.48 15.25 -17.12
C LYS A 205 -2.77 15.35 -15.62
N VAL A 206 -3.25 14.24 -15.05
CA VAL A 206 -3.73 14.15 -13.66
C VAL A 206 -2.90 13.14 -12.86
N LEU A 207 -2.73 13.37 -11.56
CA LEU A 207 -2.16 12.40 -10.63
C LEU A 207 -3.19 12.01 -9.57
N ASP A 208 -3.45 10.71 -9.43
CA ASP A 208 -4.20 10.11 -8.33
C ASP A 208 -3.23 9.74 -7.20
N PHE A 209 -3.21 10.54 -6.13
CA PHE A 209 -2.32 10.34 -4.98
C PHE A 209 -2.95 9.44 -3.92
N ALA A 210 -2.17 8.47 -3.44
CA ALA A 210 -2.67 7.35 -2.63
C ALA A 210 -3.79 6.63 -3.37
N CYS A 211 -3.49 6.20 -4.61
CA CYS A 211 -4.48 5.74 -5.56
C CYS A 211 -5.17 4.42 -5.14
N GLY A 212 -4.62 3.69 -4.15
CA GLY A 212 -5.17 2.42 -3.71
C GLY A 212 -5.29 1.44 -4.88
N ALA A 213 -6.49 0.86 -5.06
CA ALA A 213 -6.80 0.00 -6.20
C ALA A 213 -7.08 0.74 -7.52
N GLY A 214 -6.80 2.05 -7.60
CA GLY A 214 -6.94 2.84 -8.83
C GLY A 214 -8.37 3.28 -9.14
N VAL A 215 -9.25 3.36 -8.13
CA VAL A 215 -10.69 3.66 -8.31
C VAL A 215 -10.90 5.05 -8.91
N ILE A 216 -10.26 6.08 -8.35
CA ILE A 216 -10.49 7.48 -8.75
C ILE A 216 -9.97 7.69 -10.17
N GLY A 217 -8.72 7.29 -10.43
CA GLY A 217 -8.11 7.48 -11.74
C GLY A 217 -8.77 6.69 -12.87
N SER A 218 -9.19 5.44 -12.63
CA SER A 218 -9.92 4.66 -13.66
C SER A 218 -11.33 5.20 -13.88
N TRP A 219 -12.06 5.56 -12.82
CA TRP A 219 -13.37 6.20 -12.92
C TRP A 219 -13.30 7.51 -13.71
N LEU A 220 -12.31 8.38 -13.46
CA LEU A 220 -12.19 9.68 -14.14
C LEU A 220 -12.05 9.52 -15.65
N GLN A 221 -11.27 8.53 -16.10
CA GLN A 221 -11.09 8.26 -17.53
C GLN A 221 -12.31 7.61 -18.16
N CYS A 222 -12.99 6.71 -17.45
CA CYS A 222 -14.27 6.15 -17.91
C CYS A 222 -15.33 7.25 -18.03
N TYR A 223 -15.41 8.16 -17.05
CA TYR A 223 -16.35 9.27 -17.03
C TYR A 223 -16.12 10.24 -18.20
N ARG A 224 -14.87 10.67 -18.44
CA ARG A 224 -14.53 11.55 -19.57
C ARG A 224 -14.89 10.92 -20.91
N ARG A 225 -14.55 9.64 -21.11
CA ARG A 225 -14.93 8.91 -22.34
C ARG A 225 -16.45 8.84 -22.52
N ALA A 226 -17.20 8.57 -21.46
CA ALA A 226 -18.66 8.53 -21.50
C ALA A 226 -19.28 9.90 -21.81
N ALA A 227 -18.61 10.99 -21.40
CA ALA A 227 -19.00 12.37 -21.71
C ALA A 227 -18.60 12.82 -23.14
N GLY A 228 -17.82 12.02 -23.87
CA GLY A 228 -17.29 12.37 -25.20
C GLY A 228 -16.04 13.26 -25.18
N ASP A 229 -15.41 13.40 -24.02
CA ASP A 229 -14.17 14.15 -23.85
C ASP A 229 -12.93 13.26 -24.09
N GLU A 230 -11.82 13.88 -24.47
CA GLU A 230 -10.51 13.22 -24.44
C GLU A 230 -10.14 12.88 -22.98
N PRO A 231 -9.90 11.60 -22.62
CA PRO A 231 -9.70 11.20 -21.23
C PRO A 231 -8.40 11.76 -20.63
N GLY A 232 -7.41 12.04 -21.48
CA GLY A 232 -6.05 12.40 -21.05
C GLY A 232 -5.32 11.21 -20.42
N VAL A 233 -4.40 11.50 -19.50
CA VAL A 233 -3.60 10.52 -18.76
C VAL A 233 -3.77 10.77 -17.27
N VAL A 234 -4.04 9.70 -16.52
CA VAL A 234 -4.13 9.76 -15.06
C VAL A 234 -3.09 8.84 -14.44
N ASP A 235 -1.95 9.40 -14.08
CA ASP A 235 -0.92 8.68 -13.33
C ASP A 235 -1.44 8.38 -11.92
N GLY A 236 -0.99 7.29 -11.32
CA GLY A 236 -1.33 6.89 -9.96
C GLY A 236 -0.08 6.71 -9.11
N VAL A 237 -0.18 6.95 -7.81
CA VAL A 237 0.92 6.68 -6.90
C VAL A 237 0.41 6.11 -5.59
N ASP A 238 1.02 5.02 -5.15
CA ASP A 238 0.76 4.42 -3.85
C ASP A 238 2.04 3.87 -3.21
N VAL A 239 2.04 3.76 -1.89
CA VAL A 239 3.16 3.25 -1.11
C VAL A 239 3.14 1.73 -0.98
N GLN A 240 1.96 1.11 -1.11
CA GLN A 240 1.76 -0.33 -0.93
C GLN A 240 1.87 -1.08 -2.26
N ALA A 241 2.71 -2.11 -2.31
CA ALA A 241 2.91 -2.93 -3.50
C ALA A 241 1.61 -3.57 -4.00
N GLN A 242 0.78 -4.07 -3.09
CA GLN A 242 -0.53 -4.65 -3.43
C GLN A 242 -1.46 -3.60 -4.04
N ALA A 243 -1.43 -2.35 -3.56
CA ALA A 243 -2.24 -1.26 -4.10
C ALA A 243 -1.82 -0.96 -5.54
N VAL A 244 -0.51 -0.82 -5.77
CA VAL A 244 0.05 -0.65 -7.11
C VAL A 244 -0.34 -1.80 -8.05
N ALA A 245 -0.28 -3.05 -7.58
CA ALA A 245 -0.70 -4.21 -8.38
C ALA A 245 -2.20 -4.16 -8.73
N CYS A 246 -3.06 -3.84 -7.76
CA CYS A 246 -4.51 -3.70 -7.97
C CYS A 246 -4.85 -2.55 -8.92
N ALA A 247 -4.19 -1.39 -8.77
CA ALA A 247 -4.39 -0.24 -9.64
C ALA A 247 -3.99 -0.54 -11.08
N LYS A 248 -2.85 -1.21 -11.30
CA LYS A 248 -2.42 -1.64 -12.64
C LYS A 248 -3.44 -2.57 -13.28
N ALA A 249 -3.89 -3.61 -12.56
CA ALA A 249 -4.91 -4.53 -13.06
C ALA A 249 -6.24 -3.82 -13.37
N THR A 250 -6.69 -2.93 -12.47
CA THR A 250 -7.91 -2.12 -12.66
C THR A 250 -7.80 -1.24 -13.90
N TYR A 251 -6.66 -0.57 -14.09
CA TYR A 251 -6.41 0.28 -15.24
C TYR A 251 -6.43 -0.51 -16.55
N GLU A 252 -5.75 -1.65 -16.58
CA GLU A 252 -5.74 -2.54 -17.74
C GLU A 252 -7.16 -2.97 -18.11
N ARG A 253 -7.95 -3.44 -17.14
CA ARG A 253 -9.34 -3.87 -17.38
C ARG A 253 -10.26 -2.71 -17.79
N ALA A 254 -10.05 -1.52 -17.25
CA ALA A 254 -10.83 -0.33 -17.60
C ALA A 254 -10.42 0.29 -18.95
N GLY A 255 -9.28 -0.13 -19.53
CA GLY A 255 -8.67 0.54 -20.68
C GLY A 255 -8.18 1.95 -20.35
N ALA A 256 -7.81 2.19 -19.09
CA ALA A 256 -7.31 3.46 -18.59
C ALA A 256 -5.81 3.62 -18.89
N GLN A 257 -5.36 4.86 -19.09
CA GLN A 257 -4.00 5.24 -19.42
C GLN A 257 -3.32 5.98 -18.26
N GLY A 258 -2.04 5.71 -18.04
CA GLY A 258 -1.23 6.35 -16.99
C GLY A 258 -0.24 5.39 -16.36
N GLU A 259 0.79 5.94 -15.74
CA GLU A 259 1.77 5.16 -14.99
C GLU A 259 1.34 5.03 -13.53
N ILE A 260 1.35 3.81 -12.98
CA ILE A 260 1.13 3.56 -11.55
C ILE A 260 2.48 3.36 -10.88
N HIS A 261 2.88 4.36 -10.09
CA HIS A 261 4.15 4.42 -9.39
C HIS A 261 4.06 3.85 -7.97
N ALA A 262 5.14 3.21 -7.52
CA ALA A 262 5.33 2.77 -6.16
C ALA A 262 6.25 3.74 -5.41
N GLU A 263 5.68 4.63 -4.59
CA GLU A 263 6.42 5.71 -3.93
C GLU A 263 5.90 5.99 -2.52
N ASP A 264 6.81 6.42 -1.65
CA ASP A 264 6.45 6.94 -0.33
C ASP A 264 6.25 8.46 -0.41
N GLY A 265 4.99 8.86 -0.57
CA GLY A 265 4.62 10.23 -0.87
C GLY A 265 4.93 10.61 -2.32
N LEU A 266 5.26 11.89 -2.55
CA LEU A 266 5.49 12.43 -3.90
C LEU A 266 6.96 12.74 -4.17
N ALA A 267 7.84 12.69 -3.16
CA ALA A 267 9.20 13.20 -3.27
C ALA A 267 10.07 12.48 -4.31
N GLY A 268 9.80 11.19 -4.58
CA GLY A 268 10.50 10.41 -5.60
C GLY A 268 9.96 10.59 -7.01
N LEU A 269 8.79 11.20 -7.18
CA LEU A 269 8.17 11.41 -8.48
C LEU A 269 8.87 12.53 -9.27
N LYS A 270 8.95 12.35 -10.58
CA LYS A 270 9.44 13.36 -11.51
C LYS A 270 8.27 13.90 -12.32
N GLY A 271 8.22 15.22 -12.46
CA GLY A 271 7.24 15.90 -13.30
C GLY A 271 6.22 16.72 -12.51
N ARG A 272 5.32 17.32 -13.27
CA ARG A 272 4.22 18.15 -12.79
C ARG A 272 2.93 17.76 -13.49
N TRP A 273 1.81 17.95 -12.79
CA TRP A 273 0.48 17.64 -13.25
C TRP A 273 -0.39 18.89 -13.27
N GLN A 274 -1.36 18.90 -14.17
CA GLN A 274 -2.38 19.94 -14.26
C GLN A 274 -3.39 19.80 -13.13
N ALA A 275 -3.60 18.57 -12.64
CA ALA A 275 -4.36 18.34 -11.44
C ALA A 275 -3.81 17.17 -10.60
N VAL A 276 -4.05 17.24 -9.30
CA VAL A 276 -3.87 16.14 -8.35
C VAL A 276 -5.22 15.85 -7.72
N VAL A 277 -5.63 14.58 -7.71
CA VAL A 277 -6.83 14.09 -7.03
C VAL A 277 -6.44 13.13 -5.91
N THR A 278 -7.16 13.12 -4.80
CA THR A 278 -6.85 12.17 -3.71
C THR A 278 -7.96 12.03 -2.68
N ASN A 279 -8.04 10.82 -2.11
CA ASN A 279 -8.65 10.52 -0.82
C ASN A 279 -7.54 9.95 0.09
N PRO A 280 -6.76 10.79 0.79
CA PRO A 280 -5.58 10.34 1.52
C PRO A 280 -5.99 9.53 2.76
N PRO A 281 -5.18 8.54 3.17
CA PRO A 281 -5.48 7.71 4.34
C PRO A 281 -5.66 8.58 5.60
N PHE A 282 -6.79 8.38 6.29
CA PHE A 282 -7.09 9.13 7.50
C PHE A 282 -6.22 8.65 8.67
N HIS A 283 -5.44 9.57 9.24
CA HIS A 283 -4.63 9.33 10.44
C HIS A 283 -5.53 8.93 11.62
N SER A 284 -5.71 7.62 11.83
CA SER A 284 -6.39 7.06 12.99
C SER A 284 -5.39 6.91 14.14
N GLY A 285 -4.97 8.05 14.68
CA GLY A 285 -4.14 8.15 15.87
C GLY A 285 -4.44 9.46 16.61
N VAL A 286 -4.69 9.35 17.91
CA VAL A 286 -5.28 10.36 18.83
C VAL A 286 -4.48 11.68 18.98
N LYS A 287 -3.47 11.93 18.16
CA LYS A 287 -2.90 13.26 17.92
C LYS A 287 -2.71 13.40 16.42
N THR A 288 -3.54 14.24 15.82
CA THR A 288 -3.41 14.79 14.47
C THR A 288 -1.96 15.20 14.26
N ASP A 289 -1.16 14.34 13.63
CA ASP A 289 0.19 14.72 13.22
C ASP A 289 0.04 15.60 11.98
N THR A 290 -0.28 16.87 12.23
CA THR A 290 -0.39 17.90 11.21
C THR A 290 0.87 18.00 10.35
N SER A 291 2.01 17.48 10.82
CA SER A 291 3.26 17.49 10.05
C SER A 291 3.19 16.62 8.79
N MET A 292 2.55 15.44 8.85
CA MET A 292 2.35 14.57 7.69
C MET A 292 1.42 15.21 6.67
N THR A 293 0.28 15.76 7.11
CA THR A 293 -0.65 16.49 6.24
C THR A 293 0.00 17.72 5.62
N GLU A 294 0.75 18.51 6.40
CA GLU A 294 1.48 19.67 5.89
C GLU A 294 2.54 19.26 4.87
N GLN A 295 3.31 18.20 5.14
CA GLN A 295 4.31 17.68 4.21
C GLN A 295 3.67 17.23 2.90
N PHE A 296 2.56 16.50 2.96
CA PHE A 296 1.78 16.10 1.80
C PHE A 296 1.36 17.32 0.96
N ILE A 297 0.71 18.31 1.56
CA ILE A 297 0.23 19.50 0.84
C ILE A 297 1.41 20.29 0.23
N ARG A 298 2.52 20.41 0.96
CA ARG A 298 3.75 21.04 0.43
C ARG A 298 4.33 20.30 -0.75
N GLN A 299 4.27 18.98 -0.75
CA GLN A 299 4.74 18.17 -1.88
C GLN A 299 3.80 18.33 -3.08
N VAL A 300 2.49 18.27 -2.89
CA VAL A 300 1.50 18.52 -3.96
C VAL A 300 1.76 19.87 -4.63
N ALA A 301 1.99 20.94 -3.86
CA ALA A 301 2.28 22.27 -4.40
C ALA A 301 3.52 22.31 -5.31
N LYS A 302 4.51 21.42 -5.09
CA LYS A 302 5.71 21.32 -5.95
C LYS A 302 5.42 20.58 -7.26
N HIS A 303 4.45 19.67 -7.24
CA HIS A 303 4.07 18.82 -8.37
C HIS A 303 2.90 19.37 -9.17
N LEU A 304 2.24 20.44 -8.73
CA LEU A 304 1.29 21.19 -9.56
C LEU A 304 2.02 22.14 -10.52
N VAL A 305 1.52 22.22 -11.75
CA VAL A 305 1.84 23.33 -12.66
C VAL A 305 1.25 24.65 -12.11
N PRO A 306 1.78 25.83 -12.50
CA PRO A 306 1.11 27.10 -12.19
C PRO A 306 -0.35 27.08 -12.66
N GLY A 307 -1.29 27.42 -11.78
CA GLY A 307 -2.73 27.36 -12.04
C GLY A 307 -3.34 25.95 -11.97
N GLY A 308 -2.54 24.91 -11.69
CA GLY A 308 -3.02 23.54 -11.53
C GLY A 308 -3.88 23.34 -10.28
N GLU A 309 -4.71 22.30 -10.29
CA GLU A 309 -5.72 22.05 -9.28
C GLU A 309 -5.38 20.89 -8.34
N LEU A 310 -5.57 21.05 -7.04
CA LEU A 310 -5.77 19.93 -6.12
C LEU A 310 -7.27 19.76 -5.86
N ARG A 311 -7.80 18.55 -6.12
CA ARG A 311 -9.12 18.11 -5.66
C ARG A 311 -8.95 17.03 -4.59
N LEU A 312 -9.39 17.32 -3.37
CA LEU A 312 -9.15 16.47 -2.20
C LEU A 312 -10.46 16.23 -1.47
N VAL A 313 -10.75 14.99 -1.09
CA VAL A 313 -11.74 14.71 -0.04
C VAL A 313 -11.02 14.39 1.27
N ALA A 314 -11.51 14.95 2.38
CA ALA A 314 -10.96 14.64 3.68
C ALA A 314 -12.02 14.64 4.79
N ASN A 315 -11.72 14.06 5.95
CA ASN A 315 -12.61 14.13 7.10
C ASN A 315 -12.87 15.60 7.52
N SER A 316 -14.14 15.98 7.69
CA SER A 316 -14.58 17.36 7.94
C SER A 316 -14.03 18.00 9.21
N PHE A 317 -13.58 17.20 10.19
CA PHE A 317 -13.00 17.72 11.43
C PHE A 317 -11.52 18.12 11.31
N LEU A 318 -10.86 17.77 10.20
CA LEU A 318 -9.43 18.06 9.99
C LEU A 318 -9.25 19.47 9.38
N PRO A 319 -8.27 20.26 9.84
CA PRO A 319 -8.11 21.67 9.45
C PRO A 319 -7.39 21.84 8.08
N TYR A 320 -7.91 21.20 7.02
CA TYR A 320 -7.28 21.23 5.69
C TYR A 320 -7.29 22.62 5.04
N GLU A 321 -8.37 23.38 5.20
CA GLU A 321 -8.55 24.68 4.51
C GLU A 321 -7.38 25.65 4.75
N ALA A 322 -6.97 25.83 6.01
CA ALA A 322 -5.86 26.72 6.37
C ALA A 322 -4.52 26.27 5.76
N LEU A 323 -4.26 24.95 5.72
CA LEU A 323 -3.04 24.39 5.14
C LEU A 323 -3.04 24.52 3.61
N LEU A 324 -4.17 24.23 2.96
CA LEU A 324 -4.36 24.38 1.51
C LEU A 324 -4.14 25.84 1.08
N GLN A 325 -4.77 26.78 1.78
CA GLN A 325 -4.64 28.22 1.53
C GLN A 325 -3.19 28.71 1.69
N ARG A 326 -2.49 28.19 2.70
CA ARG A 326 -1.10 28.55 2.97
C ARG A 326 -0.16 28.06 1.87
N PHE A 327 -0.24 26.76 1.53
CA PHE A 327 0.80 26.09 0.73
C PHE A 327 0.50 25.97 -0.77
N ILE A 328 -0.77 25.92 -1.18
CA ILE A 328 -1.16 25.79 -2.60
C ILE A 328 -1.64 27.14 -3.13
N GLY A 329 -2.71 27.69 -2.55
CA GLY A 329 -3.33 28.92 -3.04
C GLY A 329 -4.83 28.98 -2.73
N PRO A 330 -5.62 29.76 -3.50
CA PRO A 330 -7.05 29.93 -3.27
C PRO A 330 -7.78 28.58 -3.13
N VAL A 331 -8.52 28.42 -2.03
CA VAL A 331 -9.27 27.19 -1.70
C VAL A 331 -10.79 27.43 -1.75
N GLN A 332 -11.54 26.42 -2.15
CA GLN A 332 -13.00 26.38 -2.14
C GLN A 332 -13.48 25.05 -1.58
N THR A 333 -14.52 25.09 -0.74
CA THR A 333 -15.29 23.90 -0.34
C THR A 333 -16.36 23.65 -1.38
N LEU A 334 -16.31 22.50 -2.06
CA LEU A 334 -17.23 22.16 -3.14
C LEU A 334 -18.43 21.35 -2.68
N ALA A 335 -18.23 20.49 -1.68
CA ALA A 335 -19.25 19.68 -1.04
C ALA A 335 -18.83 19.38 0.40
N GLN A 336 -19.79 19.22 1.30
CA GLN A 336 -19.53 18.87 2.70
C GLN A 336 -20.71 18.09 3.28
N ASP A 337 -20.41 16.98 3.95
CA ASP A 337 -21.34 16.27 4.82
C ASP A 337 -20.80 16.19 6.27
N LYS A 338 -21.47 15.42 7.13
CA LYS A 338 -21.10 15.26 8.54
C LYS A 338 -19.72 14.62 8.74
N ARG A 339 -19.24 13.84 7.78
CA ARG A 339 -18.01 13.04 7.85
C ARG A 339 -16.92 13.60 6.96
N PHE A 340 -17.23 14.03 5.74
CA PHE A 340 -16.29 14.37 4.68
C PHE A 340 -16.53 15.75 4.07
N THR A 341 -15.45 16.40 3.62
CA THR A 341 -15.45 17.66 2.89
C THR A 341 -14.62 17.51 1.63
N VAL A 342 -15.15 17.94 0.48
CA VAL A 342 -14.43 18.03 -0.79
C VAL A 342 -13.92 19.44 -0.99
N TYR A 343 -12.60 19.58 -1.06
CA TYR A 343 -11.89 20.83 -1.31
C TYR A 343 -11.36 20.87 -2.74
N ARG A 344 -11.32 22.09 -3.30
CA ARG A 344 -10.57 22.43 -4.50
C ARG A 344 -9.62 23.58 -4.20
N ALA A 345 -8.34 23.43 -4.53
CA ALA A 345 -7.34 24.47 -4.35
C ALA A 345 -6.51 24.66 -5.63
N PHE A 346 -6.08 25.89 -5.92
CA PHE A 346 -5.30 26.18 -7.13
C PHE A 346 -3.90 26.67 -6.82
N GLN A 347 -2.91 26.10 -7.50
CA GLN A 347 -1.52 26.49 -7.41
C GLN A 347 -1.36 27.94 -7.89
N ARG A 348 -0.77 28.80 -7.03
CA ARG A 348 -0.52 30.21 -7.40
C ARG A 348 0.32 30.30 -8.67
N VAL A 349 -0.09 31.17 -9.58
CA VAL A 349 0.71 31.56 -10.75
C VAL A 349 1.75 32.58 -10.27
N PRO A 350 3.06 32.35 -10.46
CA PRO A 350 4.08 33.36 -10.19
C PRO A 350 3.74 34.63 -10.99
N ARG A 351 3.75 35.78 -10.32
CA ARG A 351 3.53 37.08 -10.97
C ARG A 351 4.65 37.43 -11.91
#